data_AF-A0A7W9TEQ8-F1
#
_entry.id   AF-A0A7W9TEQ8-F1
#
_cell.length_a   1.000
_cell.length_b   1.000
_cell.length_c   1.000
_cell.angle_alpha   90.00
_cell.angle_beta   90.00
_cell.angle_gamma   90.00
#
_symmetry.space_group_name_H-M   'P 1'
#
loop_
_entity.id
_entity.type
_entity.pdbx_description
1 polymer ?
#
loop_
_entity_poly.entity_id
_entity_poly.type
_entity_poly.pdbx_seq_one_letter_code
_entity_poly.pdbx_strand_id
1 'polypeptide(L)' 'MSTPSDRSQEPLMTVRAAVILMLATQIAVAVGVLTVLAGNAWAVAVLAAGGSFAGTVAFARSVIG' A
#
# COMPACT_ATOMS: atom_id res chain seq x y z
N MET A 1 -7.44 -27.45 33.71
CA MET A 1 -7.03 -26.03 33.68
C MET A 1 -6.99 -25.63 32.22
N SER A 2 -8.05 -24.97 31.74
CA SER A 2 -8.22 -24.66 30.33
C SER A 2 -7.49 -23.35 30.03
N THR A 3 -6.32 -23.40 29.41
CA THR A 3 -5.68 -22.20 28.85
C THR A 3 -6.61 -21.65 27.77
N PRO A 4 -7.12 -20.41 27.90
CA PRO A 4 -7.85 -19.76 26.84
C PRO A 4 -6.93 -19.71 25.62
N SER A 5 -7.29 -20.44 24.56
CA SER A 5 -6.61 -20.33 23.28
C SER A 5 -6.63 -18.86 22.87
N ASP A 6 -5.42 -18.34 22.71
CA ASP A 6 -5.05 -17.02 22.23
C ASP A 6 -5.68 -16.77 20.84
N ARG A 7 -6.98 -16.47 20.80
CA ARG A 7 -7.67 -15.98 19.59
C ARG A 7 -7.35 -14.50 19.34
N SER A 8 -6.33 -13.95 19.99
CA SER A 8 -5.95 -12.54 19.93
C SER A 8 -4.85 -12.25 18.90
N GLN A 9 -4.39 -13.26 18.15
CA GLN A 9 -3.38 -13.09 17.11
C GLN A 9 -3.81 -13.58 15.72
N GLU A 10 -5.10 -13.55 15.38
CA GLU A 10 -5.45 -13.58 13.97
C GLU A 10 -5.02 -12.22 13.36
N PRO A 11 -4.02 -12.17 12.47
CA PRO A 11 -3.49 -10.88 12.02
C PRO A 11 -4.59 -10.14 11.26
N LEU A 12 -5.02 -8.97 11.77
CA LEU A 12 -6.00 -8.08 11.13
C LEU A 12 -5.64 -7.76 9.67
N MET A 13 -4.35 -7.83 9.37
CA MET A 13 -3.80 -7.89 8.02
C MET A 13 -2.80 -9.05 7.97
N THR A 14 -2.94 -9.95 7.00
CA THR A 14 -1.89 -10.94 6.76
C THR A 14 -0.57 -10.19 6.51
N VAL A 15 0.56 -10.72 6.99
CA VAL A 15 1.89 -10.08 6.82
C VAL A 15 2.12 -9.70 5.35
N ARG A 16 1.63 -10.54 4.43
CA ARG A 16 1.58 -10.30 2.99
C ARG A 16 0.88 -8.99 2.62
N ALA A 17 -0.36 -8.81 3.09
CA ALA A 17 -1.14 -7.62 2.79
C ALA A 17 -0.50 -6.36 3.40
N ALA A 18 0.12 -6.47 4.58
CA ALA A 18 0.88 -5.38 5.18
C ALA A 18 2.10 -4.97 4.34
N VAL A 19 2.86 -5.94 3.83
CA VAL A 19 4.02 -5.68 2.93
C VAL A 19 3.57 -5.02 1.63
N ILE A 20 2.48 -5.52 1.02
CA ILE A 20 1.91 -4.93 -0.20
C ILE A 20 1.48 -3.48 0.05
N LEU A 21 0.79 -3.22 1.17
CA LEU A 21 0.33 -1.89 1.51
C LEU A 21 1.51 -0.94 1.77
N MET A 22 2.50 -1.38 2.53
CA MET A 22 3.71 -0.61 2.81
C MET A 22 4.42 -0.21 1.51
N LEU A 23 4.63 -1.16 0.58
CA LEU A 23 5.26 -0.88 -0.72
C LEU A 23 4.44 0.11 -1.54
N ALA A 24 3.13 -0.12 -1.65
CA ALA A 24 2.25 0.73 -2.44
C ALA A 24 2.22 2.17 -1.90
N THR A 25 2.21 2.36 -0.58
CA THR A 25 2.27 3.69 0.04
C THR A 25 3.58 4.39 -0.28
N GLN A 26 4.73 3.71 -0.22
CA GLN A 26 6.03 4.31 -0.57
C GLN A 26 6.07 4.78 -2.03
N ILE A 27 5.58 3.95 -2.96
CA ILE A 27 5.53 4.30 -4.39
C ILE A 27 4.58 5.49 -4.62
N ALA A 28 3.40 5.48 -4.00
CA ALA A 28 2.43 6.56 -4.13
C ALA A 28 3.00 7.90 -3.64
N VAL A 29 3.71 7.90 -2.50
CA VAL A 29 4.36 9.10 -1.96
C VAL A 29 5.46 9.58 -2.88
N ALA A 30 6.33 8.69 -3.37
CA ALA A 30 7.40 9.06 -4.30
C ALA A 30 6.85 9.68 -5.59
N VAL A 31 5.83 9.07 -6.20
CA VAL A 31 5.19 9.58 -7.42
C VAL A 31 4.48 10.90 -7.16
N GLY A 32 3.74 11.03 -6.05
CA GLY A 32 3.07 12.28 -5.68
C GLY A 32 4.06 13.43 -5.48
N VAL A 33 5.14 13.19 -4.71
CA VAL A 33 6.19 14.19 -4.44
C VAL A 33 6.89 14.59 -5.74
N LEU A 34 7.28 13.63 -6.59
CA LEU A 34 7.90 13.92 -7.88
C LEU A 34 6.97 14.71 -8.81
N THR A 35 5.66 14.42 -8.78
CA THR A 35 4.68 15.14 -9.61
C THR A 35 4.49 16.58 -9.15
N VAL A 36 4.51 16.84 -7.83
CA VAL A 36 4.49 18.21 -7.30
C VAL A 36 5.79 18.95 -7.64
N LEU A 37 6.94 18.29 -7.48
CA LEU A 37 8.26 18.85 -7.86
C LEU A 37 8.36 19.15 -9.36
N ALA A 38 7.65 18.41 -10.20
CA ALA A 38 7.54 18.69 -11.64
C ALA A 38 6.68 19.93 -11.96
N GLY A 39 6.12 20.61 -10.96
CA GLY A 39 5.29 21.81 -11.14
C GLY A 39 3.88 21.51 -11.63
N ASN A 40 3.44 20.25 -11.56
CA ASN A 40 2.11 19.86 -12.01
C ASN A 40 1.02 20.28 -11.01
N ALA A 41 -0.21 20.43 -11.51
CA ALA A 41 -1.35 20.75 -10.67
C ALA A 41 -1.60 19.67 -9.60
N TRP A 42 -2.09 20.08 -8.44
CA TRP A 42 -2.40 19.19 -7.31
C TRP A 42 -3.30 18.01 -7.70
N ALA A 43 -4.29 18.23 -8.56
CA ALA A 43 -5.15 17.17 -9.06
C ALA A 43 -4.38 16.08 -9.82
N VAL A 44 -3.35 16.46 -10.58
CA VAL A 44 -2.51 15.52 -11.32
C VAL A 44 -1.59 14.75 -10.39
N ALA A 45 -1.05 15.40 -9.35
CA ALA A 45 -0.24 14.73 -8.34
C ALA A 45 -1.04 13.67 -7.57
N VAL A 46 -2.27 14.01 -7.16
CA VAL A 46 -3.17 13.07 -6.48
C VAL A 46 -3.56 11.91 -7.39
N LEU A 47 -3.87 12.20 -8.66
CA LEU A 47 -4.24 11.17 -9.63
C LEU A 47 -3.07 10.22 -9.95
N ALA A 48 -1.87 10.75 -10.14
CA ALA A 48 -0.67 9.95 -10.40
C ALA A 48 -0.28 9.10 -9.19
N ALA A 49 -0.35 9.66 -7.98
CA ALA A 49 -0.13 8.93 -6.73
C ALA A 49 -1.18 7.81 -6.55
N GLY A 50 -2.46 8.10 -6.81
CA GLY A 50 -3.53 7.11 -6.73
C GLY A 50 -3.40 5.99 -7.77
N GLY A 51 -3.07 6.34 -9.02
CA GLY A 51 -2.86 5.36 -10.09
C GLY A 51 -1.66 4.46 -9.83
N SER A 52 -0.55 5.02 -9.37
CA SER A 52 0.65 4.25 -8.99
C SER A 52 0.43 3.39 -7.75
N PHE A 53 -0.35 3.84 -6.77
CA PHE A 53 -0.79 3.04 -5.63
C PHE A 53 -1.59 1.81 -6.09
N ALA A 54 -2.67 2.03 -6.84
CA ALA A 54 -3.55 0.96 -7.31
C ALA A 54 -2.79 -0.03 -8.22
N GLY A 55 -1.93 0.48 -9.10
CA GLY A 55 -1.05 -0.34 -9.94
C GLY A 55 -0.07 -1.18 -9.13
N THR A 56 0.55 -0.61 -8.10
CA THR A 56 1.46 -1.34 -7.20
C THR A 56 0.72 -2.41 -6.42
N VAL A 57 -0.45 -2.12 -5.88
CA VAL A 57 -1.26 -3.10 -5.15
C VAL A 57 -1.64 -4.27 -6.06
N ALA A 58 -2.14 -3.97 -7.27
CA ALA A 58 -2.51 -5.01 -8.24
C ALA A 58 -1.30 -5.86 -8.66
N PHE A 59 -0.15 -5.22 -8.92
CA PHE A 59 1.08 -5.91 -9.26
C PHE A 59 1.58 -6.80 -8.12
N ALA A 60 1.71 -6.25 -6.91
CA ALA A 60 2.22 -7.01 -5.77
C ALA A 60 1.26 -8.13 -5.35
N ARG A 61 -0.06 -7.95 -5.51
CA ARG A 61 -1.06 -9.02 -5.39
C ARG A 61 -0.82 -10.13 -6.41
N SER A 62 -0.53 -9.79 -7.67
CA SER A 62 -0.24 -10.77 -8.72
C SER A 62 1.08 -11.52 -8.50
N VAL A 63 2.09 -10.88 -7.91
CA VAL A 63 3.42 -11.47 -7.70
C VAL A 63 3.46 -12.34 -6.45
N ILE A 64 2.81 -11.90 -5.37
CA ILE A 64 2.87 -12.58 -4.07
C ILE A 64 1.74 -13.61 -3.91
N GLY A 65 0.71 -13.56 -4.78
CA GLY A 65 -0.32 -14.58 -4.97
C GLY A 65 -1.20 -14.83 -3.76
#